data_AF-A0A421E8Z3-F1
#
_entry.id   AF-A0A421E8Z3-F1
#
_cell.length_a   1.000
_cell.length_b   1.000
_cell.length_c   1.000
_cell.angle_alpha   90.00
_cell.angle_beta   90.00
_cell.angle_gamma   90.00
#
_symmetry.space_group_name_H-M   'P 1'
#
loop_
_entity.id
_entity.type
_entity.pdbx_description
1 polymer ?
#
loop_
_entity_poly.entity_id
_entity_poly.type
_entity_poly.pdbx_seq_one_letter_code
_entity_poly.pdbx_strand_id
1 'polypeptide(L)'
;MSQPAPSKPDMTADDTDQQADVVRDRQTLEAELEVLREENRRLRESYARARRATFRRTAVGFFAVGGLSLVAAFVFPALQTIFIAFGGTGVFAGIVTFYLTPERFVSASVSDTVFNTLADVEQHLVSELELQTERIYVPTASHPETAARLFVPQHVEYAVPDPEQLEELFVTGVEAEQGISLPPTGDRLYTEFEQAMSGTFGTGPDAIATQLTAALSEQFELVDDTTIEIDSENQTASIAIDNPAFGDIHQLDHPVVSLLAVGFATGLDRPVTVDTRDDDRFSGVVTVSWDTPEQPSQSSDAATPEQEMAPTPETD
;
A
#
# COMPACT_ATOMS: atom_id res chain seq x y z
N MET A 1 -48.67 -63.37 -20.20
CA MET A 1 -47.95 -62.55 -21.19
C MET A 1 -48.14 -61.09 -20.84
N SER A 2 -47.11 -60.30 -21.12
CA SER A 2 -46.71 -59.05 -20.47
C SER A 2 -47.61 -57.82 -20.64
N GLN A 3 -47.43 -56.92 -19.67
CA GLN A 3 -47.92 -55.55 -19.49
C GLN A 3 -47.44 -54.58 -20.59
N PRO A 4 -48.11 -53.42 -20.79
CA PRO A 4 -47.43 -52.20 -21.19
C PRO A 4 -47.49 -51.14 -20.08
N ALA A 5 -46.33 -50.53 -19.82
CA ALA A 5 -46.10 -49.45 -18.86
C ALA A 5 -46.54 -48.08 -19.42
N PRO A 6 -46.84 -47.09 -18.57
CA PRO A 6 -47.10 -45.72 -18.99
C PRO A 6 -45.79 -44.98 -19.33
N SER A 7 -45.80 -44.26 -20.44
CA SER A 7 -44.71 -43.42 -20.95
C SER A 7 -44.39 -42.27 -20.00
N LYS A 8 -43.09 -42.05 -19.73
CA LYS A 8 -42.56 -40.87 -19.02
C LYS A 8 -42.72 -39.60 -19.88
N PRO A 9 -42.94 -38.42 -19.27
CA PRO A 9 -42.98 -37.16 -20.00
C PRO A 9 -41.57 -36.74 -20.44
N ASP A 10 -41.48 -36.19 -21.65
CA ASP A 10 -40.30 -35.51 -22.20
C ASP A 10 -39.93 -34.33 -21.31
N MET A 11 -38.77 -34.39 -20.66
CA MET A 11 -38.30 -33.37 -19.71
C MET A 11 -36.90 -32.86 -20.07
N THR A 12 -36.52 -32.93 -21.35
CA THR A 12 -35.15 -32.63 -21.80
C THR A 12 -35.02 -31.56 -22.89
N ALA A 13 -36.14 -31.08 -23.46
CA ALA A 13 -36.08 -30.07 -24.53
C ALA A 13 -36.13 -28.62 -24.01
N ASP A 14 -36.99 -28.33 -23.03
CA ASP A 14 -37.28 -26.95 -22.59
C ASP A 14 -36.15 -26.33 -21.72
N ASP A 15 -35.51 -27.14 -20.87
CA ASP A 15 -34.35 -26.70 -20.08
C ASP A 15 -33.11 -26.44 -20.95
N THR A 16 -32.96 -27.18 -22.06
CA THR A 16 -31.80 -27.02 -22.96
C THR A 16 -31.88 -25.71 -23.75
N ASP A 17 -33.09 -25.31 -24.17
CA ASP A 17 -33.30 -24.06 -24.92
C ASP A 17 -33.16 -22.82 -24.02
N GLN A 18 -33.67 -22.85 -22.77
CA GLN A 18 -33.49 -21.75 -21.82
C GLN A 18 -32.03 -21.56 -21.41
N GLN A 19 -31.29 -22.65 -21.25
CA GLN A 19 -29.88 -22.59 -20.88
C GLN A 19 -28.99 -22.14 -22.04
N ALA A 20 -29.39 -22.43 -23.29
CA ALA A 20 -28.72 -21.91 -24.48
C ALA A 20 -28.90 -20.39 -24.66
N ASP A 21 -30.09 -19.85 -24.37
CA ASP A 21 -30.36 -18.41 -24.46
C ASP A 21 -29.61 -17.60 -23.39
N VAL A 22 -29.55 -18.08 -22.14
CA VAL A 22 -28.79 -17.41 -21.06
C VAL A 22 -27.29 -17.38 -21.34
N VAL A 23 -26.74 -18.45 -21.90
CA VAL A 23 -25.31 -18.51 -22.31
C VAL A 23 -25.04 -17.53 -23.45
N ARG A 24 -25.97 -17.39 -24.40
CA ARG A 24 -25.86 -16.47 -25.53
C ARG A 24 -25.90 -15.00 -25.09
N ASP A 25 -26.78 -14.65 -24.17
CA ASP A 25 -26.86 -13.30 -23.60
C ASP A 25 -25.60 -12.96 -22.80
N ARG A 26 -25.09 -13.89 -22.00
CA ARG A 26 -23.83 -13.71 -21.25
C ARG A 26 -22.63 -13.50 -22.18
N GLN A 27 -22.52 -14.27 -23.25
CA GLN A 27 -21.46 -14.09 -24.25
C GLN A 27 -21.55 -12.74 -24.98
N THR A 28 -22.78 -12.26 -25.21
CA THR A 28 -23.01 -10.97 -25.86
C THR A 28 -22.61 -9.81 -24.93
N LEU A 29 -22.97 -9.90 -23.65
CA LEU A 29 -22.58 -8.96 -22.60
C LEU A 29 -21.06 -8.92 -22.37
N GLU A 30 -20.40 -10.08 -22.37
CA GLU A 30 -18.95 -10.19 -22.23
C GLU A 30 -18.21 -9.54 -23.41
N ALA A 31 -18.72 -9.74 -24.63
CA ALA A 31 -18.18 -9.10 -25.84
C ALA A 31 -18.38 -7.57 -25.83
N GLU A 32 -19.54 -7.08 -25.37
CA GLU A 32 -19.82 -5.64 -25.24
C GLU A 32 -18.93 -4.98 -24.18
N LEU A 33 -18.70 -5.65 -23.04
CA LEU A 33 -17.78 -5.20 -22.01
C LEU A 33 -16.33 -5.15 -22.51
N GLU A 34 -15.91 -6.12 -23.30
CA GLU A 34 -14.56 -6.15 -23.88
C GLU A 34 -14.36 -4.99 -24.88
N VAL A 35 -15.35 -4.72 -25.73
CA VAL A 35 -15.35 -3.58 -26.65
C VAL A 35 -15.32 -2.25 -25.89
N LEU A 36 -16.14 -2.09 -24.85
CA LEU A 36 -16.16 -0.87 -24.02
C LEU A 36 -14.86 -0.64 -23.27
N ARG A 37 -14.23 -1.71 -22.73
CA ARG A 37 -12.93 -1.61 -22.06
C ARG A 37 -11.83 -1.23 -23.04
N GLU A 38 -11.86 -1.77 -24.25
CA GLU A 38 -10.89 -1.44 -25.30
C GLU A 38 -11.09 0.00 -25.81
N GLU A 39 -12.33 0.46 -25.93
CA GLU A 39 -12.63 1.85 -26.28
C GLU A 39 -12.20 2.83 -25.17
N ASN A 40 -12.41 2.47 -23.89
CA ASN A 40 -11.94 3.27 -22.76
C ASN A 40 -10.41 3.33 -22.71
N ARG A 41 -9.72 2.20 -22.93
CA ARG A 41 -8.25 2.13 -23.04
C ARG A 41 -7.74 3.02 -24.17
N ARG A 42 -8.34 2.93 -25.35
CA ARG A 42 -7.97 3.74 -26.52
C ARG A 42 -8.22 5.24 -26.29
N LEU A 43 -9.34 5.60 -25.66
CA LEU A 43 -9.63 6.98 -25.26
C LEU A 43 -8.56 7.48 -24.28
N ARG A 44 -8.27 6.75 -23.21
CA ARG A 44 -7.24 7.11 -22.22
C ARG A 44 -5.84 7.28 -22.83
N GLU A 45 -5.43 6.39 -23.73
CA GLU A 45 -4.16 6.49 -24.45
C GLU A 45 -4.07 7.71 -25.37
N SER A 46 -5.20 8.10 -25.98
CA SER A 46 -5.27 9.30 -26.82
C SER A 46 -5.22 10.59 -25.99
N TYR A 47 -5.82 10.59 -24.80
CA TYR A 47 -5.79 11.71 -23.86
C TYR A 47 -4.40 11.94 -23.26
N ALA A 48 -3.69 10.87 -22.87
CA ALA A 48 -2.34 10.97 -22.29
C ALA A 48 -1.31 11.55 -23.29
N ARG A 49 -1.38 11.13 -24.55
CA ARG A 49 -0.47 11.60 -25.60
C ARG A 49 -0.74 13.04 -26.05
N ALA A 50 -2.01 13.45 -26.11
CA ALA A 50 -2.37 14.83 -26.46
C ALA A 50 -1.94 15.86 -25.39
N ARG A 51 -1.97 15.47 -24.11
CA ARG A 51 -1.69 16.40 -23.01
C ARG A 51 -0.21 16.77 -22.88
N ARG A 52 0.71 15.82 -23.05
CA ARG A 52 2.17 16.05 -22.94
C ARG A 52 2.73 16.99 -24.02
N ALA A 53 2.19 16.91 -25.25
CA ALA A 53 2.53 17.83 -26.33
C ALA A 53 1.96 19.24 -26.10
N THR A 54 0.81 19.35 -25.42
CA THR A 54 0.16 20.63 -25.15
C THR A 54 0.97 21.46 -24.15
N PHE A 55 1.44 20.87 -23.05
CA PHE A 55 2.20 21.61 -22.03
C PHE A 55 3.57 22.12 -22.50
N ARG A 56 4.34 21.30 -23.24
CA ARG A 56 5.60 21.76 -23.85
C ARG A 56 5.37 22.86 -24.88
N ARG A 57 4.28 22.79 -25.65
CA ARG A 57 3.90 23.87 -26.59
C ARG A 57 3.48 25.14 -25.85
N THR A 58 2.79 25.02 -24.72
CA THR A 58 2.43 26.17 -23.87
C THR A 58 3.68 26.81 -23.26
N ALA A 59 4.62 26.02 -22.75
CA ALA A 59 5.90 26.54 -22.23
C ALA A 59 6.69 27.28 -23.32
N VAL A 60 6.82 26.68 -24.52
CA VAL A 60 7.46 27.34 -25.68
C VAL A 60 6.72 28.61 -26.07
N GLY A 61 5.39 28.61 -26.03
CA GLY A 61 4.56 29.79 -26.28
C GLY A 61 4.85 30.92 -25.29
N PHE A 62 4.93 30.63 -23.99
CA PHE A 62 5.28 31.59 -22.96
C PHE A 62 6.69 32.15 -23.12
N PHE A 63 7.68 31.29 -23.44
CA PHE A 63 9.04 31.73 -23.75
C PHE A 63 9.09 32.62 -25.00
N ALA A 64 8.34 32.28 -26.05
CA ALA A 64 8.29 33.07 -27.27
C ALA A 64 7.66 34.44 -27.03
N VAL A 65 6.53 34.51 -26.33
CA VAL A 65 5.86 35.78 -25.99
C VAL A 65 6.71 36.62 -25.05
N GLY A 66 7.31 36.00 -24.03
CA GLY A 66 8.19 36.67 -23.09
C GLY A 66 9.44 37.23 -23.77
N GLY A 67 10.11 36.42 -24.58
CA GLY A 67 11.28 36.83 -25.36
C GLY A 67 10.97 37.95 -26.36
N LEU A 68 9.85 37.84 -27.10
CA LEU A 68 9.42 38.87 -28.04
C LEU A 68 9.10 40.19 -27.34
N SER A 69 8.51 40.12 -26.14
CA SER A 69 8.23 41.30 -25.31
C SER A 69 9.53 41.98 -24.87
N LEU A 70 10.55 41.21 -24.46
CA LEU A 70 11.86 41.78 -24.12
C LEU A 70 12.54 42.46 -25.32
N VAL A 71 12.42 41.88 -26.52
CA VAL A 71 12.92 42.53 -27.76
C VAL A 71 12.15 43.83 -28.04
N ALA A 72 10.82 43.82 -27.88
CA ALA A 72 9.99 45.02 -28.07
C ALA A 72 10.33 46.14 -27.07
N ALA A 73 10.73 45.79 -25.84
CA ALA A 73 11.16 46.78 -24.85
C ALA A 73 12.36 47.63 -25.32
N PHE A 74 13.26 47.05 -26.12
CA PHE A 74 14.42 47.76 -26.67
C PHE A 74 14.05 48.67 -27.84
N VAL A 75 13.11 48.25 -28.69
CA VAL A 75 12.66 49.01 -29.87
C VAL A 75 11.71 50.16 -29.48
N PHE A 76 10.95 50.02 -28.39
CA PHE A 76 9.94 50.98 -27.95
C PHE A 76 10.24 51.53 -26.53
N PRO A 77 11.18 52.48 -26.37
CA PRO A 77 11.57 53.01 -25.06
C PRO A 77 10.43 53.60 -24.23
N ALA A 78 9.43 54.21 -24.90
CA ALA A 78 8.27 54.80 -24.23
C ALA A 78 7.39 53.77 -23.48
N LEU A 79 7.47 52.49 -23.86
CA LEU A 79 6.70 51.39 -23.26
C LEU A 79 7.60 50.35 -22.58
N GLN A 80 8.88 50.67 -22.37
CA GLN A 80 9.89 49.73 -21.90
C GLN A 80 9.49 49.02 -20.61
N THR A 81 8.98 49.77 -19.61
CA THR A 81 8.55 49.20 -18.32
C THR A 81 7.46 48.13 -18.49
N ILE A 82 6.50 48.37 -19.39
CA ILE A 82 5.38 47.45 -19.64
C ILE A 82 5.90 46.18 -20.31
N PHE A 83 6.72 46.34 -21.36
CA PHE A 83 7.29 45.20 -22.10
C PHE A 83 8.27 44.37 -21.26
N ILE A 84 9.06 44.99 -20.38
CA ILE A 84 9.91 44.27 -19.43
C ILE A 84 9.06 43.45 -18.45
N ALA A 85 7.98 44.03 -17.92
CA ALA A 85 7.08 43.30 -17.02
C ALA A 85 6.45 42.08 -17.72
N PHE A 86 5.88 42.25 -18.92
CA PHE A 86 5.33 41.14 -19.71
C PHE A 86 6.39 40.11 -20.10
N GLY A 87 7.59 40.57 -20.46
CA GLY A 87 8.73 39.72 -20.77
C GLY A 87 9.14 38.84 -19.59
N GLY A 88 9.30 39.46 -18.41
CA GLY A 88 9.61 38.77 -17.17
C GLY A 88 8.54 37.75 -16.78
N THR A 89 7.26 38.16 -16.76
CA THR A 89 6.15 37.25 -16.44
C THR A 89 6.03 36.11 -17.43
N GLY A 90 6.18 36.37 -18.74
CA GLY A 90 6.12 35.34 -19.77
C GLY A 90 7.27 34.33 -19.66
N VAL A 91 8.50 34.78 -19.49
CA VAL A 91 9.65 33.89 -19.29
C VAL A 91 9.49 33.11 -17.99
N PHE A 92 9.10 33.75 -16.89
CA PHE A 92 8.84 33.08 -15.62
C PHE A 92 7.75 32.01 -15.74
N ALA A 93 6.60 32.32 -16.33
CA ALA A 93 5.54 31.36 -16.60
C ALA A 93 6.02 30.21 -17.49
N GLY A 94 6.88 30.49 -18.47
CA GLY A 94 7.54 29.48 -19.31
C GLY A 94 8.43 28.54 -18.50
N ILE A 95 9.27 29.07 -17.60
CA ILE A 95 10.14 28.29 -16.71
C ILE A 95 9.29 27.44 -15.76
N VAL A 96 8.33 28.04 -15.07
CA VAL A 96 7.40 27.36 -14.16
C VAL A 96 6.69 26.24 -14.90
N THR A 97 6.10 26.51 -16.07
CA THR A 97 5.42 25.48 -16.85
C THR A 97 6.38 24.39 -17.33
N PHE A 98 7.61 24.74 -17.71
CA PHE A 98 8.59 23.76 -18.18
C PHE A 98 9.09 22.83 -17.07
N TYR A 99 9.37 23.38 -15.88
CA TYR A 99 9.93 22.64 -14.74
C TYR A 99 8.90 21.97 -13.85
N LEU A 100 7.69 22.53 -13.70
CA LEU A 100 6.59 21.89 -12.97
C LEU A 100 5.76 20.95 -13.85
N THR A 101 6.04 20.83 -15.16
CA THR A 101 5.38 19.79 -15.96
C THR A 101 5.90 18.41 -15.52
N PRO A 102 5.04 17.51 -15.02
CA PRO A 102 5.44 16.18 -14.60
C PRO A 102 6.09 15.42 -15.77
N GLU A 103 7.25 14.81 -15.51
CA GLU A 103 8.01 14.15 -16.57
C GLU A 103 7.27 12.95 -17.15
N ARG A 104 6.42 12.26 -16.38
CA ARG A 104 5.57 11.16 -16.88
C ARG A 104 4.25 11.13 -16.12
N PHE A 105 3.13 11.24 -16.83
CA PHE A 105 1.81 10.95 -16.27
C PHE A 105 1.54 9.46 -16.44
N VAL A 106 1.51 8.73 -15.33
CA VAL A 106 0.93 7.39 -15.25
C VAL A 106 -0.50 7.58 -14.77
N SER A 107 -1.49 7.03 -15.48
CA SER A 107 -2.88 7.10 -15.03
C SER A 107 -3.06 6.27 -13.76
N ALA A 108 -3.92 6.70 -12.84
CA ALA A 108 -4.29 5.95 -11.63
C ALA A 108 -4.56 4.47 -11.94
N SER A 109 -5.37 4.18 -12.96
CA SER A 109 -5.68 2.78 -13.34
C SER A 109 -4.47 1.90 -13.68
N VAL A 110 -3.35 2.48 -14.15
CA VAL A 110 -2.12 1.71 -14.41
C VAL A 110 -1.39 1.45 -13.11
N SER A 111 -1.29 2.45 -12.23
CA SER A 111 -0.73 2.28 -10.88
C SER A 111 -1.53 1.26 -10.08
N ASP A 112 -2.87 1.33 -10.13
CA ASP A 112 -3.77 0.35 -9.48
C ASP A 112 -3.54 -1.05 -10.03
N THR A 113 -3.44 -1.20 -11.35
CA THR A 113 -3.22 -2.52 -11.95
C THR A 113 -1.89 -3.11 -11.50
N VAL A 114 -0.82 -2.30 -11.46
CA VAL A 114 0.51 -2.75 -11.02
C VAL A 114 0.48 -3.14 -9.54
N PHE A 115 -0.12 -2.29 -8.70
CA PHE A 115 -0.24 -2.55 -7.26
C PHE A 115 -1.08 -3.81 -7.00
N ASN A 116 -2.29 -3.90 -7.53
CA ASN A 116 -3.16 -5.06 -7.37
C ASN A 116 -2.48 -6.35 -7.86
N THR A 117 -1.72 -6.30 -8.96
CA THR A 117 -0.98 -7.48 -9.45
C THR A 117 0.09 -7.92 -8.46
N LEU A 118 0.79 -6.98 -7.81
CA LEU A 118 1.80 -7.31 -6.80
C LEU A 118 1.14 -7.83 -5.52
N ALA A 119 0.10 -7.15 -5.05
CA ALA A 119 -0.69 -7.57 -3.89
C ALA A 119 -1.27 -8.98 -4.08
N ASP A 120 -1.75 -9.31 -5.30
CA ASP A 120 -2.18 -10.67 -5.64
C ASP A 120 -1.05 -11.67 -5.48
N VAL A 121 0.18 -11.37 -5.93
CA VAL A 121 1.33 -12.27 -5.78
C VAL A 121 1.65 -12.51 -4.31
N GLU A 122 1.65 -11.46 -3.48
CA GLU A 122 1.93 -11.59 -2.06
C GLU A 122 0.83 -12.36 -1.33
N GLN A 123 -0.43 -12.13 -1.69
CA GLN A 123 -1.57 -12.89 -1.16
C GLN A 123 -1.48 -14.37 -1.54
N HIS A 124 -1.08 -14.68 -2.78
CA HIS A 124 -0.84 -16.07 -3.18
C HIS A 124 0.29 -16.69 -2.36
N LEU A 125 1.38 -15.96 -2.13
CA LEU A 125 2.51 -16.42 -1.33
C LEU A 125 2.09 -16.73 0.12
N VAL A 126 1.31 -15.84 0.75
CA VAL A 126 0.73 -16.07 2.08
C VAL A 126 -0.14 -17.32 2.09
N SER A 127 -1.00 -17.49 1.08
CA SER A 127 -1.92 -18.64 1.01
C SER A 127 -1.23 -19.98 0.73
N GLU A 128 -0.25 -20.02 -0.18
CA GLU A 128 0.48 -21.24 -0.57
C GLU A 128 1.42 -21.73 0.54
N LEU A 129 1.94 -20.80 1.34
CA LEU A 129 2.75 -21.11 2.51
C LEU A 129 1.91 -21.33 3.78
N GLU A 130 0.58 -21.28 3.66
CA GLU A 130 -0.39 -21.45 4.75
C GLU A 130 -0.08 -20.54 5.95
N LEU A 131 0.34 -19.30 5.67
CA LEU A 131 0.67 -18.34 6.71
C LEU A 131 -0.59 -17.73 7.34
N GLN A 132 -0.41 -17.15 8.52
CA GLN A 132 -1.47 -16.39 9.18
C GLN A 132 -1.78 -15.10 8.41
N THR A 133 -2.95 -14.53 8.68
CA THR A 133 -3.35 -13.23 8.11
C THR A 133 -2.82 -12.05 8.93
N GLU A 134 -2.33 -12.33 10.14
CA GLU A 134 -1.81 -11.33 11.07
C GLU A 134 -0.56 -10.64 10.50
N ARG A 135 -0.52 -9.31 10.58
CA ARG A 135 0.54 -8.47 10.00
C ARG A 135 1.27 -7.75 11.11
N ILE A 136 2.51 -8.15 11.37
CA ILE A 136 3.31 -7.58 12.44
C ILE A 136 4.42 -6.72 11.82
N TYR A 137 4.40 -5.42 12.09
CA TYR A 137 5.43 -4.50 11.67
C TYR A 137 6.44 -4.33 12.81
N VAL A 138 7.66 -4.77 12.58
CA VAL A 138 8.74 -4.81 13.56
C VAL A 138 9.74 -3.71 13.27
N PRO A 139 9.97 -2.75 14.19
CA PRO A 139 10.92 -1.68 13.94
C PRO A 139 12.36 -2.22 13.90
N THR A 140 13.16 -1.66 13.01
CA THR A 140 14.56 -2.06 12.78
C THR A 140 15.50 -0.89 13.08
N ALA A 141 15.40 -0.29 14.27
CA ALA A 141 16.17 0.90 14.68
C ALA A 141 17.70 0.74 14.53
N SER A 142 18.21 -0.50 14.53
CA SER A 142 19.62 -0.81 14.31
C SER A 142 20.09 -0.67 12.85
N HIS A 143 19.15 -0.55 11.90
CA HIS A 143 19.41 -0.57 10.46
C HIS A 143 18.94 0.73 9.80
N PRO A 144 19.86 1.68 9.48
CA PRO A 144 19.46 3.00 8.97
C PRO A 144 18.85 2.99 7.57
N GLU A 145 18.87 1.86 6.85
CA GLU A 145 18.27 1.72 5.52
C GLU A 145 16.83 1.20 5.54
N THR A 146 16.32 0.76 6.69
CA THR A 146 14.97 0.22 6.82
C THR A 146 14.43 0.58 8.20
N ALA A 147 13.30 1.29 8.25
CA ALA A 147 12.67 1.72 9.48
C ALA A 147 11.91 0.56 10.17
N ALA A 148 11.32 -0.34 9.39
CA ALA A 148 10.63 -1.52 9.89
C ALA A 148 10.55 -2.67 8.86
N ARG A 149 10.26 -3.88 9.35
CA ARG A 149 10.01 -5.09 8.55
C ARG A 149 8.60 -5.60 8.78
N LEU A 150 7.94 -6.07 7.72
CA LEU A 150 6.65 -6.75 7.82
C LEU A 150 6.88 -8.24 8.03
N PHE A 151 6.54 -8.75 9.20
CA PHE A 151 6.55 -10.16 9.53
C PHE A 151 5.13 -10.75 9.45
N VAL A 152 5.02 -11.88 8.76
CA VAL A 152 3.78 -12.67 8.69
C VAL A 152 4.08 -14.07 9.23
N PRO A 153 3.51 -14.46 10.38
CA PRO A 153 3.84 -15.72 11.04
C PRO A 153 3.18 -16.91 10.33
N GLN A 154 3.80 -18.07 10.46
CA GLN A 154 3.23 -19.33 9.97
C GLN A 154 2.25 -19.94 10.98
N HIS A 155 2.53 -19.80 12.28
CA HIS A 155 1.76 -20.43 13.35
C HIS A 155 0.84 -19.42 14.06
N VAL A 156 -0.28 -19.89 14.59
CA VAL A 156 -1.22 -19.08 15.40
C VAL A 156 -0.58 -18.63 16.70
N GLU A 157 0.13 -19.54 17.36
CA GLU A 157 0.99 -19.24 18.50
C GLU A 157 2.38 -18.92 17.97
N TYR A 158 2.70 -17.62 17.89
CA TYR A 158 3.95 -17.15 17.34
C TYR A 158 4.73 -16.28 18.34
N ALA A 159 6.03 -16.18 18.11
CA ALA A 159 6.92 -15.20 18.72
C ALA A 159 7.46 -14.28 17.62
N VAL A 160 7.57 -12.99 17.93
CA VAL A 160 8.16 -12.03 17.00
C VAL A 160 9.68 -12.27 16.96
N PRO A 161 10.28 -12.55 15.78
CA PRO A 161 11.71 -12.79 15.66
C PRO A 161 12.54 -11.55 16.00
N ASP A 162 13.83 -11.76 16.32
CA ASP A 162 14.76 -10.66 16.50
C ASP A 162 14.95 -9.87 15.19
N PRO A 163 15.13 -8.54 15.24
CA PRO A 163 15.26 -7.69 14.05
C PRO A 163 16.32 -8.16 13.03
N GLU A 164 17.41 -8.79 13.49
CA GLU A 164 18.47 -9.32 12.63
C GLU A 164 17.99 -10.52 11.79
N GLN A 165 17.11 -11.36 12.33
CA GLN A 165 16.52 -12.50 11.59
C GLN A 165 15.54 -12.04 10.51
N LEU A 166 14.93 -10.87 10.70
CA LEU A 166 13.96 -10.30 9.76
C LEU A 166 14.60 -9.71 8.50
N GLU A 167 15.93 -9.68 8.38
CA GLU A 167 16.61 -9.33 7.13
C GLU A 167 16.43 -10.40 6.04
N GLU A 168 16.23 -11.65 6.44
CA GLU A 168 15.98 -12.77 5.53
C GLU A 168 14.51 -12.83 5.13
N LEU A 169 14.21 -13.27 3.90
CA LEU A 169 12.83 -13.41 3.42
C LEU A 169 12.06 -14.51 4.17
N PHE A 170 12.73 -15.63 4.46
CA PHE A 170 12.16 -16.77 5.16
C PHE A 170 12.79 -16.88 6.53
N VAL A 171 11.97 -16.76 7.57
CA VAL A 171 12.43 -16.97 8.94
C VAL A 171 12.16 -18.42 9.27
N THR A 172 13.21 -19.25 9.35
CA THR A 172 13.08 -20.71 9.50
C THR A 172 13.72 -21.27 10.77
N GLY A 173 14.09 -20.40 11.72
CA GLY A 173 14.80 -20.76 12.95
C GLY A 173 13.92 -21.55 13.93
N VAL A 174 13.43 -20.87 14.96
CA VAL A 174 12.54 -21.46 15.97
C VAL A 174 11.13 -21.61 15.40
N GLU A 175 10.44 -22.72 15.66
CA GLU A 175 9.09 -23.01 15.14
C GLU A 175 8.09 -21.86 15.39
N ALA A 176 8.10 -21.29 16.59
CA ALA A 176 7.25 -20.15 16.94
C ALA A 176 7.61 -18.84 16.19
N GLU A 177 8.83 -18.71 15.69
CA GLU A 177 9.31 -17.56 14.91
C GLU A 177 9.18 -17.78 13.39
N GLN A 178 8.71 -18.97 12.97
CA GLN A 178 8.61 -19.29 11.56
C GLN A 178 7.60 -18.42 10.83
N GLY A 179 7.98 -17.96 9.65
CA GLY A 179 7.16 -17.10 8.82
C GLY A 179 7.95 -16.48 7.69
N ILE A 180 7.42 -15.39 7.14
CA ILE A 180 8.11 -14.58 6.15
C ILE A 180 8.34 -13.17 6.67
N SER A 181 9.41 -12.54 6.19
CA SER A 181 9.70 -11.15 6.42
C SER A 181 9.83 -10.42 5.09
N LEU A 182 8.98 -9.40 4.91
CA LEU A 182 8.87 -8.61 3.70
C LEU A 182 9.31 -7.16 3.97
N PRO A 183 9.93 -6.48 2.99
CA PRO A 183 10.09 -5.04 3.06
C PRO A 183 8.71 -4.38 2.93
N PRO A 184 8.26 -3.58 3.92
CA PRO A 184 6.96 -2.95 3.84
C PRO A 184 6.99 -1.79 2.85
N THR A 185 5.92 -1.63 2.08
CA THR A 185 5.69 -0.54 1.13
C THR A 185 5.79 0.83 1.82
N GLY A 186 5.35 0.89 3.08
CA GLY A 186 5.40 2.04 3.95
C GLY A 186 6.82 2.47 4.36
N ASP A 187 7.84 1.63 4.23
CA ASP A 187 9.22 1.94 4.65
C ASP A 187 9.79 3.15 3.92
N ARG A 188 9.67 3.15 2.59
CA ARG A 188 10.15 4.25 1.75
C ARG A 188 9.29 5.49 1.88
N LEU A 189 7.96 5.31 2.02
CA LEU A 189 7.05 6.42 2.28
C LEU A 189 7.38 7.10 3.61
N TYR A 190 7.67 6.31 4.65
CA TYR A 190 8.08 6.83 5.94
C TYR A 190 9.40 7.59 5.85
N THR A 191 10.38 7.05 5.12
CA THR A 191 11.67 7.72 4.87
C THR A 191 11.48 9.07 4.17
N GLU A 192 10.63 9.14 3.14
CA GLU A 192 10.33 10.40 2.45
C GLU A 192 9.59 11.40 3.34
N PHE A 193 8.66 10.93 4.16
CA PHE A 193 7.96 11.73 5.15
C PHE A 193 8.91 12.33 6.18
N GLU A 194 9.79 11.52 6.77
CA GLU A 194 10.76 11.97 7.76
C GLU A 194 11.72 13.01 7.17
N GLN A 195 12.18 12.81 5.93
CA GLN A 195 13.06 13.76 5.23
C GLN A 195 12.37 15.09 4.90
N ALA A 196 11.07 15.09 4.66
CA ALA A 196 10.29 16.29 4.37
C ALA A 196 9.84 17.03 5.64
N MET A 197 9.75 16.34 6.78
CA MET A 197 9.25 16.91 8.02
C MET A 197 10.18 18.00 8.56
N SER A 198 9.59 19.13 8.90
CA SER A 198 10.26 20.18 9.67
C SER A 198 10.08 19.92 11.17
N GLY A 199 11.01 19.18 11.79
CA GLY A 199 10.96 18.90 13.22
C GLY A 199 11.41 17.48 13.56
N THR A 200 10.96 16.98 14.71
CA THR A 200 11.19 15.60 15.14
C THR A 200 9.87 14.86 15.10
N PHE A 201 9.91 13.61 14.63
CA PHE A 201 8.76 12.73 14.64
C PHE A 201 8.31 12.43 16.08
N GLY A 202 7.00 12.34 16.28
CA GLY A 202 6.41 12.10 17.60
C GLY A 202 6.67 10.68 18.12
N THR A 203 6.76 10.53 19.44
CA THR A 203 6.90 9.21 20.10
C THR A 203 5.65 8.79 20.87
N GLY A 204 4.62 9.64 20.90
CA GLY A 204 3.32 9.35 21.51
C GLY A 204 2.27 9.02 20.46
N PRO A 205 1.30 8.14 20.75
CA PRO A 205 0.33 7.66 19.76
C PRO A 205 -0.47 8.79 19.10
N ASP A 206 -0.90 9.81 19.86
CA ASP A 206 -1.59 10.98 19.31
C ASP A 206 -0.76 11.77 18.30
N ALA A 207 0.52 12.00 18.64
CA ALA A 207 1.43 12.74 17.78
C ALA A 207 1.74 11.97 16.50
N ILE A 208 2.01 10.66 16.63
CA ILE A 208 2.25 9.74 15.52
C ILE A 208 1.04 9.72 14.59
N ALA A 209 -0.16 9.46 15.11
CA ALA A 209 -1.37 9.37 14.32
C ALA A 209 -1.64 10.68 13.56
N THR A 210 -1.54 11.82 14.24
CA THR A 210 -1.79 13.14 13.64
C THR A 210 -0.80 13.45 12.53
N GLN A 211 0.48 13.15 12.74
CA GLN A 211 1.52 13.46 11.75
C GLN A 211 1.43 12.55 10.52
N LEU A 212 1.16 11.24 10.70
CA LEU A 212 1.05 10.30 9.59
C LEU A 212 -0.22 10.51 8.77
N THR A 213 -1.35 10.81 9.40
CA THR A 213 -2.61 11.11 8.68
C THR A 213 -2.54 12.40 7.88
N ALA A 214 -1.88 13.43 8.41
CA ALA A 214 -1.56 14.63 7.65
C ALA A 214 -0.65 14.30 6.46
N ALA A 215 0.35 13.44 6.63
CA ALA A 215 1.20 13.02 5.52
C ALA A 215 0.42 12.25 4.44
N LEU A 216 -0.48 11.34 4.85
CA LEU A 216 -1.33 10.57 3.94
C LEU A 216 -2.20 11.45 3.05
N SER A 217 -2.84 12.47 3.63
CA SER A 217 -3.79 13.34 2.91
C SER A 217 -3.10 14.53 2.22
N GLU A 218 -2.14 15.18 2.88
CA GLU A 218 -1.55 16.44 2.40
C GLU A 218 -0.25 16.24 1.61
N GLN A 219 0.65 15.35 2.05
CA GLN A 219 1.97 15.19 1.43
C GLN A 219 1.94 14.20 0.28
N PHE A 220 1.34 13.03 0.50
CA PHE A 220 1.34 11.93 -0.46
C PHE A 220 0.05 11.83 -1.27
N GLU A 221 -1.01 12.52 -0.85
CA GLU A 221 -2.34 12.48 -1.49
C GLU A 221 -2.82 11.02 -1.73
N LEU A 222 -2.57 10.14 -0.75
CA LEU A 222 -2.94 8.72 -0.80
C LEU A 222 -4.38 8.47 -0.38
N VAL A 223 -4.99 9.44 0.30
CA VAL A 223 -6.36 9.39 0.83
C VAL A 223 -6.94 10.81 0.73
N ASP A 224 -8.26 10.92 0.61
CA ASP A 224 -8.92 12.23 0.58
C ASP A 224 -9.02 12.83 1.99
N ASP A 225 -9.36 12.01 2.98
CA ASP A 225 -9.49 12.42 4.38
C ASP A 225 -9.29 11.24 5.34
N THR A 226 -9.06 11.54 6.61
CA THR A 226 -8.92 10.53 7.68
C THR A 226 -9.59 10.99 8.97
N THR A 227 -10.07 10.02 9.76
CA THR A 227 -10.56 10.28 11.13
C THR A 227 -9.84 9.38 12.12
N ILE A 228 -9.30 9.96 13.18
CA ILE A 228 -8.48 9.27 14.18
C ILE A 228 -9.27 9.07 15.46
N GLU A 229 -9.19 7.86 16.01
CA GLU A 229 -9.63 7.51 17.35
C GLU A 229 -8.51 6.72 18.05
N ILE A 230 -8.10 7.16 19.24
CA ILE A 230 -7.04 6.50 20.01
C ILE A 230 -7.65 5.98 21.31
N ASP A 231 -7.46 4.70 21.55
CA ASP A 231 -7.82 4.05 22.79
C ASP A 231 -6.54 3.74 23.58
N SER A 232 -6.29 4.58 24.58
CA SER A 232 -5.12 4.42 25.46
C SER A 232 -5.23 3.23 26.41
N GLU A 233 -6.45 2.76 26.71
CA GLU A 233 -6.66 1.60 27.60
C GLU A 233 -6.30 0.30 26.87
N ASN A 234 -6.76 0.18 25.62
CA ASN A 234 -6.54 -1.00 24.78
C ASN A 234 -5.30 -0.89 23.87
N GLN A 235 -4.46 0.13 24.04
CA GLN A 235 -3.23 0.33 23.27
C GLN A 235 -3.45 0.26 21.75
N THR A 236 -4.52 0.90 21.27
CA THR A 236 -4.90 0.88 19.85
C THR A 236 -5.16 2.27 19.28
N ALA A 237 -4.91 2.42 17.99
CA ALA A 237 -5.31 3.57 17.19
C ALA A 237 -6.15 3.08 16.01
N SER A 238 -7.36 3.59 15.88
CA SER A 238 -8.26 3.33 14.75
C SER A 238 -8.31 4.56 13.85
N ILE A 239 -7.92 4.37 12.59
CA ILE A 239 -7.87 5.42 11.58
C ILE A 239 -8.85 5.05 10.47
N ALA A 240 -9.94 5.80 10.36
CA ALA A 240 -10.87 5.67 9.26
C ALA A 240 -10.33 6.36 8.02
N ILE A 241 -10.40 5.71 6.87
CA ILE A 241 -9.81 6.14 5.60
C ILE A 241 -10.90 6.45 4.59
N ASP A 242 -10.85 7.63 3.98
CA ASP A 242 -11.74 7.99 2.87
C ASP A 242 -11.01 7.97 1.52
N ASN A 243 -11.66 7.34 0.54
CA ASN A 243 -11.26 7.24 -0.86
C ASN A 243 -9.74 7.03 -1.08
N PRO A 244 -9.20 5.85 -0.75
CA PRO A 244 -7.79 5.55 -0.94
C PRO A 244 -7.40 5.58 -2.42
N ALA A 245 -6.22 6.10 -2.72
CA ALA A 245 -5.69 6.24 -4.07
C ALA A 245 -5.28 4.90 -4.72
N PHE A 246 -5.05 3.88 -3.90
CA PHE A 246 -4.72 2.52 -4.32
C PHE A 246 -5.82 1.57 -3.83
N GLY A 247 -6.03 0.50 -4.61
CA GLY A 247 -7.14 -0.46 -4.54
C GLY A 247 -7.89 -0.64 -3.21
N ASP A 248 -7.87 -1.87 -2.70
CA ASP A 248 -8.59 -2.22 -1.48
C ASP A 248 -7.60 -2.18 -0.31
N ILE A 249 -7.95 -1.48 0.78
CA ILE A 249 -7.11 -1.33 1.97
C ILE A 249 -6.88 -2.66 2.70
N HIS A 250 -7.72 -3.68 2.44
CA HIS A 250 -7.57 -5.01 3.02
C HIS A 250 -6.43 -5.82 2.40
N GLN A 251 -5.94 -5.41 1.23
CA GLN A 251 -4.82 -6.08 0.58
C GLN A 251 -3.58 -6.05 1.47
N LEU A 252 -2.79 -7.10 1.37
CA LEU A 252 -1.54 -7.20 2.12
C LEU A 252 -0.66 -5.99 1.79
N ASP A 253 -0.10 -5.40 2.84
CA ASP A 253 0.86 -4.29 2.76
C ASP A 253 0.39 -3.08 1.92
N HIS A 254 -0.92 -2.80 1.94
CA HIS A 254 -1.50 -1.64 1.29
C HIS A 254 -0.77 -0.33 1.68
N PRO A 255 -0.41 0.58 0.76
CA PRO A 255 0.48 1.72 1.05
C PRO A 255 0.05 2.59 2.23
N VAL A 256 -1.27 2.83 2.38
CA VAL A 256 -1.84 3.59 3.49
C VAL A 256 -1.67 2.85 4.82
N VAL A 257 -1.98 1.55 4.82
CA VAL A 257 -1.91 0.68 6.00
C VAL A 257 -0.45 0.51 6.43
N SER A 258 0.41 0.24 5.46
CA SER A 258 1.84 0.04 5.64
C SER A 258 2.53 1.29 6.18
N LEU A 259 2.23 2.49 5.66
CA LEU A 259 2.80 3.73 6.20
C LEU A 259 2.39 3.98 7.65
N LEU A 260 1.10 3.77 7.98
CA LEU A 260 0.63 3.87 9.37
C LEU A 260 1.39 2.88 10.24
N ALA A 261 1.43 1.62 9.85
CA ALA A 261 2.06 0.56 10.62
C ALA A 261 3.55 0.81 10.88
N VAL A 262 4.32 1.15 9.83
CA VAL A 262 5.74 1.49 9.92
C VAL A 262 5.93 2.69 10.86
N GLY A 263 5.16 3.77 10.66
CA GLY A 263 5.30 4.96 11.49
C GLY A 263 4.94 4.73 12.96
N PHE A 264 3.93 3.90 13.25
CA PHE A 264 3.63 3.50 14.63
C PHE A 264 4.71 2.60 15.24
N ALA A 265 5.20 1.59 14.51
CA ALA A 265 6.30 0.75 14.96
C ALA A 265 7.56 1.54 15.26
N THR A 266 7.96 2.44 14.35
CA THR A 266 9.15 3.26 14.50
C THR A 266 8.98 4.32 15.59
N GLY A 267 7.83 5.01 15.65
CA GLY A 267 7.59 6.06 16.65
C GLY A 267 7.45 5.53 18.08
N LEU A 268 6.85 4.35 18.25
CA LEU A 268 6.70 3.69 19.55
C LEU A 268 7.91 2.79 19.92
N ASP A 269 8.83 2.56 18.98
CA ASP A 269 9.98 1.68 19.11
C ASP A 269 9.61 0.27 19.61
N ARG A 270 8.54 -0.29 19.06
CA ARG A 270 8.07 -1.65 19.36
C ARG A 270 7.26 -2.25 18.22
N PRO A 271 7.14 -3.59 18.14
CA PRO A 271 6.28 -4.23 17.16
C PRO A 271 4.83 -3.75 17.29
N VAL A 272 4.18 -3.58 16.14
CA VAL A 272 2.75 -3.28 16.06
C VAL A 272 2.06 -4.26 15.14
N THR A 273 0.80 -4.55 15.45
CA THR A 273 -0.07 -5.40 14.66
C THR A 273 -1.13 -4.56 13.99
N VAL A 274 -1.54 -4.94 12.78
CA VAL A 274 -2.54 -4.17 12.02
C VAL A 274 -3.68 -5.04 11.53
N ASP A 275 -4.88 -4.62 11.89
CA ASP A 275 -6.14 -5.15 11.37
C ASP A 275 -6.86 -4.10 10.52
N THR A 276 -7.65 -4.57 9.56
CA THR A 276 -8.45 -3.72 8.67
C THR A 276 -9.86 -4.24 8.59
N ARG A 277 -10.85 -3.36 8.71
CA ARG A 277 -12.27 -3.72 8.61
C ARG A 277 -13.05 -2.76 7.71
N ASP A 278 -14.11 -3.29 7.11
CA ASP A 278 -15.09 -2.48 6.39
C ASP A 278 -15.77 -1.46 7.33
N ASP A 279 -16.25 -0.37 6.74
CA ASP A 279 -17.11 0.62 7.40
C ASP A 279 -18.16 1.14 6.42
N ASP A 280 -19.38 1.41 6.88
CA ASP A 280 -20.44 1.89 6.00
C ASP A 280 -20.25 3.35 5.56
N ARG A 281 -19.46 4.13 6.30
CA ARG A 281 -19.28 5.58 6.09
C ARG A 281 -17.97 5.94 5.42
N PHE A 282 -16.96 5.10 5.58
CA PHE A 282 -15.60 5.30 5.09
C PHE A 282 -15.24 4.17 4.12
N SER A 283 -14.12 4.28 3.41
CA SER A 283 -13.65 3.17 2.58
C SER A 283 -13.13 2.00 3.43
N GLY A 284 -12.80 2.26 4.69
CA GLY A 284 -12.57 1.25 5.73
C GLY A 284 -11.84 1.84 6.92
N VAL A 285 -11.56 1.02 7.92
CA VAL A 285 -10.84 1.42 9.14
C VAL A 285 -9.62 0.55 9.33
N VAL A 286 -8.49 1.20 9.56
CA VAL A 286 -7.21 0.58 9.92
C VAL A 286 -7.05 0.69 11.43
N THR A 287 -6.91 -0.44 12.11
CA THR A 287 -6.62 -0.48 13.54
C THR A 287 -5.20 -0.97 13.76
N VAL A 288 -4.37 -0.11 14.32
CA VAL A 288 -3.00 -0.44 14.74
C VAL A 288 -3.03 -0.72 16.24
N SER A 289 -2.52 -1.88 16.66
CA SER A 289 -2.37 -2.26 18.06
C SER A 289 -0.90 -2.44 18.40
N TRP A 290 -0.52 -2.09 19.62
CA TRP A 290 0.85 -2.24 20.11
C TRP A 290 0.90 -2.93 21.46
N ASP A 291 -0.07 -3.80 21.76
CA ASP A 291 0.04 -4.71 22.88
C ASP A 291 1.13 -5.76 22.61
N THR A 292 1.87 -6.14 23.65
CA THR A 292 2.89 -7.20 23.51
C THR A 292 2.15 -8.53 23.30
N PRO A 293 2.35 -9.25 22.19
CA PRO A 293 1.87 -10.63 22.12
C PRO A 293 2.53 -11.42 23.26
N GLU A 294 1.74 -12.10 24.09
CA GLU A 294 2.27 -12.92 25.18
C GLU A 294 3.24 -13.94 24.59
N GLN A 295 4.54 -13.77 24.85
CA GLN A 295 5.52 -14.77 24.42
C GLN A 295 5.13 -16.11 25.06
N PRO A 296 5.01 -17.20 24.27
CA PRO A 296 4.76 -18.51 24.84
C PRO A 296 5.88 -18.79 25.84
N SER A 297 5.50 -18.97 27.10
CA SER A 297 6.43 -19.13 28.20
C SER A 297 7.37 -20.29 27.87
N GLN A 298 8.66 -19.98 27.68
CA GLN A 298 9.68 -21.03 27.68
C GLN A 298 9.60 -21.71 29.04
N SER A 299 8.95 -22.87 29.11
CA SER A 299 9.00 -23.76 30.25
C SER A 299 10.47 -24.17 30.39
N SER A 300 11.20 -23.42 31.21
CA SER A 300 12.51 -23.81 31.72
C SER A 300 12.32 -24.97 32.69
N ASP A 301 11.99 -26.14 32.14
CA ASP A 301 12.24 -27.42 32.78
C ASP A 301 13.64 -27.84 32.37
N ALA A 302 14.62 -27.02 32.80
CA ALA A 302 16.01 -27.44 32.87
C ALA A 302 16.12 -28.47 33.99
N ALA A 303 15.75 -29.72 33.67
CA ALA A 303 16.07 -30.87 34.48
C ALA A 303 17.59 -30.86 34.72
N THR A 304 17.94 -30.60 35.98
CA THR A 304 19.30 -30.71 36.49
C THR A 304 19.80 -32.12 36.17
N PRO A 305 20.94 -32.30 35.48
CA PRO A 305 21.53 -33.62 35.36
C PRO A 305 21.98 -34.03 36.76
N GLU A 306 21.40 -35.12 37.28
CA GLU A 306 21.88 -35.80 38.47
C GLU A 306 23.39 -36.05 38.31
N GLN A 307 24.18 -35.45 39.21
CA GLN A 307 25.59 -35.77 39.34
C GLN A 307 25.70 -37.24 39.75
N GLU A 308 26.09 -38.07 38.77
CA GLU A 308 26.48 -39.45 38.97
C GLU A 308 27.65 -39.53 39.96
N MET A 309 27.33 -40.03 41.15
CA MET A 309 28.24 -40.21 42.28
C MET A 309 29.28 -41.28 41.92
N ALA A 310 30.50 -40.85 41.58
CA ALA A 310 31.63 -41.75 41.38
C ALA A 310 32.00 -42.46 42.70
N PRO A 311 32.19 -43.79 42.71
CA PRO A 311 32.63 -44.51 43.90
C PRO A 311 34.13 -44.31 44.13
N THR A 312 34.48 -43.99 45.37
CA THR A 312 35.84 -43.98 45.93
C THR A 312 36.47 -45.37 45.82
N PRO A 313 37.72 -45.53 45.32
CA PRO A 313 38.46 -46.75 45.52
C PRO A 313 39.17 -46.70 46.88
N GLU A 314 38.80 -47.61 47.78
CA GLU A 314 39.66 -48.04 48.88
C GLU A 314 40.96 -48.60 48.30
N THR A 315 42.09 -48.17 48.85
CA THR A 315 43.39 -48.83 48.63
C THR A 315 44.01 -49.14 49.98
N ASP A 316 44.13 -50.44 50.26
CA ASP A 316 45.11 -51.06 51.16
C ASP A 316 46.52 -50.97 50.55
#